data_AF-A0A2E1ABW5-F1
#
_entry.id   AF-A0A2E1ABW5-F1
#
_cell.length_a   1.000
_cell.length_b   1.000
_cell.length_c   1.000
_cell.angle_alpha   90.00
_cell.angle_beta   90.00
_cell.angle_gamma   90.00
#
_symmetry.space_group_name_H-M   'P 1'
#
loop_
_entity.id
_entity.type
_entity.pdbx_description
1 polymer ?
#
loop_
_entity_poly.entity_id
_entity_poly.type
_entity_poly.pdbx_seq_one_letter_code
_entity_poly.pdbx_strand_id
1 'polypeptide(L)'
;MSDDHKPQPPNLDLIQMVQNARMLHDNDAIPSKVSSVYWIECKRQGDDPAPTARSGEFRVTTRVQDVDALWARIKAATESGELGYKAKVSTRPAADKQHPDARLICIRTYDADDSADLARIEAKLRDLGIDGELPYIRDSK
;
A
#
# COMPACT_ATOMS: atom_id res chain seq x y z
N MET A 1 10.65 -14.15 45.89
CA MET A 1 10.90 -12.92 45.10
C MET A 1 10.48 -13.25 43.69
N SER A 2 9.20 -13.13 43.39
CA SER A 2 8.67 -13.42 42.05
C SER A 2 8.72 -12.11 41.28
N ASP A 3 9.59 -12.05 40.28
CA ASP A 3 9.71 -10.92 39.37
C ASP A 3 8.47 -10.90 38.48
N ASP A 4 7.49 -10.08 38.87
CA ASP A 4 6.21 -9.91 38.20
C ASP A 4 6.44 -9.02 36.97
N HIS A 5 7.02 -9.60 35.92
CA HIS A 5 7.29 -8.92 34.66
C HIS A 5 5.97 -8.68 33.91
N LYS A 6 5.20 -7.69 34.35
CA LYS A 6 4.03 -7.22 33.61
C LYS A 6 4.49 -6.55 32.32
N PRO A 7 4.00 -6.97 31.15
CA PRO A 7 4.35 -6.32 29.89
C PRO A 7 3.92 -4.86 29.95
N GLN A 8 4.87 -3.95 29.73
CA GLN A 8 4.54 -2.53 29.66
C GLN A 8 3.62 -2.27 28.47
N PRO A 9 2.64 -1.37 28.61
CA PRO A 9 1.80 -0.97 27.50
C PRO A 9 2.67 -0.37 26.38
N PRO A 10 2.28 -0.55 25.10
CA PRO A 10 3.06 -0.05 23.98
C PRO A 10 3.20 1.48 24.07
N ASN A 11 4.42 1.98 23.92
CA ASN A 11 4.66 3.42 23.86
C ASN A 11 4.14 3.96 22.51
N LEU A 12 2.96 4.57 22.53
CA LEU A 12 2.28 5.07 21.33
C LEU A 12 3.07 6.18 20.62
N ASP A 13 3.75 7.04 21.38
CA ASP A 13 4.57 8.12 20.82
C ASP A 13 5.78 7.56 20.07
N LEU A 14 6.44 6.56 20.65
CA LEU A 14 7.55 5.87 20.00
C LEU A 14 7.09 5.12 18.75
N ILE A 15 5.91 4.46 18.80
CA ILE A 15 5.31 3.81 17.64
C ILE A 15 5.07 4.84 16.54
N GLN A 16 4.49 6.00 16.88
CA GLN A 16 4.21 7.06 15.92
C GLN A 16 5.50 7.64 15.32
N MET A 17 6.54 7.87 16.14
CA MET A 17 7.84 8.35 15.67
C MET A 17 8.49 7.37 14.69
N VAL A 18 8.51 6.07 15.00
CA VAL A 18 9.09 5.05 14.12
C VAL A 18 8.29 4.94 12.82
N GLN A 19 6.96 5.01 12.89
CA GLN A 19 6.11 5.04 11.70
C GLN A 19 6.39 6.26 10.83
N ASN A 20 6.54 7.45 11.42
CA ASN A 20 6.84 8.68 10.70
C ASN A 20 8.22 8.61 10.05
N ALA A 21 9.25 8.15 10.77
CA ALA A 21 10.59 7.97 10.23
C ALA A 21 10.59 6.97 9.07
N ARG A 22 9.84 5.87 9.18
CA ARG A 22 9.68 4.91 8.09
C ARG A 22 8.99 5.53 6.87
N MET A 23 7.89 6.25 7.06
CA MET A 23 7.18 6.91 5.95
C MET A 23 8.06 7.95 5.25
N LEU A 24 8.89 8.68 5.99
CA LEU A 24 9.86 9.61 5.40
C LEU A 24 10.85 8.88 4.48
N HIS A 25 11.38 7.74 4.93
CA HIS A 25 12.26 6.91 4.10
C HIS A 25 11.54 6.30 2.89
N ASP A 26 10.28 5.89 3.05
CA ASP A 26 9.46 5.35 1.96
C ASP A 26 9.14 6.41 0.89
N ASN A 27 9.08 7.69 1.27
CA ASN A 27 8.82 8.80 0.35
C ASN A 27 9.90 8.91 -0.74
N ASP A 28 11.17 8.72 -0.37
CA ASP A 28 12.30 8.81 -1.29
C ASP A 28 12.75 7.45 -1.85
N ALA A 29 12.04 6.37 -1.47
CA ALA A 29 12.42 5.02 -1.83
C ALA A 29 12.12 4.70 -3.31
N ILE A 30 13.09 4.06 -3.96
CA ILE A 30 12.98 3.52 -5.32
C ILE A 30 12.77 2.00 -5.20
N PRO A 31 11.56 1.46 -5.48
CA PRO A 31 11.23 0.06 -5.19
C PRO A 31 12.19 -0.97 -5.77
N SER A 32 12.73 -0.73 -6.97
CA SER A 32 13.70 -1.62 -7.61
C SER A 32 15.07 -1.69 -6.91
N LYS A 33 15.43 -0.66 -6.13
CA LYS A 33 16.75 -0.50 -5.49
C LYS A 33 16.76 -0.84 -4.00
N VAL A 34 15.58 -1.05 -3.42
CA VAL A 34 15.43 -1.36 -1.99
C VAL A 34 15.31 -2.87 -1.81
N SER A 35 16.10 -3.46 -0.91
CA SER A 35 16.01 -4.90 -0.59
C SER A 35 15.81 -5.17 0.91
N SER A 36 16.14 -4.20 1.77
CA SER A 36 16.08 -4.28 3.23
C SER A 36 14.66 -4.30 3.78
N VAL A 37 13.71 -3.71 3.06
CA VAL A 37 12.30 -3.67 3.46
C VAL A 37 11.43 -4.26 2.37
N TYR A 38 10.41 -5.03 2.75
CA TYR A 38 9.55 -5.70 1.77
C TYR A 38 8.55 -4.75 1.10
N TRP A 39 7.95 -3.84 1.88
CA TRP A 39 6.92 -2.91 1.40
C TRP A 39 7.40 -1.47 1.55
N ILE A 40 7.17 -0.67 0.51
CA ILE A 40 7.17 0.80 0.55
C ILE A 40 5.71 1.23 0.52
N GLU A 41 5.32 2.22 1.33
CA GLU A 41 3.94 2.70 1.41
C GLU A 41 3.84 4.20 1.12
N CYS A 42 2.70 4.63 0.60
CA CYS A 42 2.28 6.04 0.59
C CYS A 42 0.81 6.14 1.03
N LYS A 43 0.42 7.29 1.55
CA LYS A 43 -0.94 7.56 2.04
C LYS A 43 -1.51 8.77 1.32
N ARG A 44 -2.83 8.81 1.23
CA ARG A 44 -3.56 10.02 0.86
C ARG A 44 -3.17 11.19 1.76
N GLN A 45 -3.04 12.37 1.20
CA GLN A 45 -2.87 13.61 1.96
C GLN A 45 -4.24 14.28 2.18
N GLY A 46 -4.46 14.81 3.38
CA GLY A 46 -5.73 15.44 3.77
C GLY A 46 -6.70 14.49 4.48
N ASP A 47 -7.96 14.90 4.56
CA ASP A 47 -9.00 14.12 5.24
C ASP A 47 -9.38 12.88 4.43
N ASP A 48 -9.39 11.74 5.11
CA ASP A 48 -9.56 10.44 4.49
C ASP A 48 -10.60 9.64 5.28
N PRO A 49 -11.60 9.01 4.63
CA PRO A 49 -12.49 8.10 5.32
C PRO A 49 -11.71 6.97 5.99
N ALA A 50 -11.95 6.80 7.29
CA ALA A 50 -11.36 5.69 8.04
C ALA A 50 -11.78 4.35 7.40
N PRO A 51 -10.85 3.40 7.21
CA PRO A 51 -11.18 2.08 6.68
C PRO A 51 -12.22 1.39 7.55
N THR A 52 -13.24 0.81 6.91
CA THR A 52 -14.26 -0.01 7.57
C THR A 52 -13.79 -1.45 7.69
N ALA A 53 -14.58 -2.28 8.40
CA ALA A 53 -14.36 -3.73 8.44
C ALA A 53 -14.56 -4.43 7.08
N ARG A 54 -14.97 -3.70 6.04
CA ARG A 54 -15.13 -4.18 4.66
C ARG A 54 -14.05 -3.62 3.73
N SER A 55 -12.93 -3.14 4.26
CA SER A 55 -11.84 -2.66 3.43
C SER A 55 -11.31 -3.75 2.49
N GLY A 56 -10.61 -3.36 1.45
CA GLY A 56 -10.05 -4.28 0.47
C GLY A 56 -8.94 -3.65 -0.35
N GLU A 57 -8.53 -4.32 -1.41
CA GLU A 57 -7.48 -3.82 -2.29
C GLU A 57 -7.61 -4.24 -3.74
N PHE A 58 -7.25 -3.32 -4.64
CA PHE A 58 -6.88 -3.66 -6.01
C PHE A 58 -5.43 -4.11 -6.05
N ARG A 59 -5.15 -5.17 -6.83
CA ARG A 59 -3.80 -5.70 -7.02
C ARG A 59 -3.31 -5.47 -8.44
N VAL A 60 -2.17 -4.80 -8.55
CA VAL A 60 -1.50 -4.54 -9.83
C VAL A 60 -0.16 -5.28 -9.84
N THR A 61 -0.02 -6.25 -10.73
CA THR A 61 1.26 -6.94 -10.95
C THR A 61 2.08 -6.21 -11.99
N THR A 62 3.36 -6.01 -11.70
CA THR A 62 4.34 -5.44 -12.63
C THR A 62 5.67 -6.19 -12.49
N ARG A 63 6.73 -5.72 -13.17
CA ARG A 63 8.07 -6.28 -13.08
C ARG A 63 9.08 -5.25 -12.60
N VAL A 64 10.23 -5.71 -12.13
CA VAL A 64 11.29 -4.88 -11.54
C VAL A 64 11.76 -3.74 -12.47
N GLN A 65 11.75 -3.93 -13.79
CA GLN A 65 12.16 -2.89 -14.73
C GLN A 65 11.11 -1.78 -14.91
N ASP A 66 9.84 -2.04 -14.60
CA ASP A 66 8.72 -1.12 -14.83
C ASP A 66 8.17 -0.54 -13.51
N VAL A 67 8.53 -1.15 -12.37
CA VAL A 67 7.92 -0.86 -11.07
C VAL A 67 8.13 0.57 -10.60
N ASP A 68 9.31 1.17 -10.84
CA ASP A 68 9.62 2.51 -10.32
C ASP A 68 8.75 3.59 -10.98
N ALA A 69 8.63 3.52 -12.32
CA ALA A 69 7.81 4.46 -13.09
C ALA A 69 6.31 4.28 -12.83
N LEU A 70 5.86 3.03 -12.65
CA LEU A 70 4.48 2.76 -12.26
C LEU A 70 4.19 3.22 -10.83
N TRP A 71 5.10 2.96 -9.89
CA TRP A 71 4.96 3.36 -8.50
C TRP A 71 4.90 4.89 -8.36
N ALA A 72 5.74 5.64 -9.06
CA ALA A 72 5.71 7.10 -9.01
C ALA A 72 4.34 7.67 -9.39
N ARG A 73 3.70 7.10 -10.42
CA ARG A 73 2.35 7.50 -10.86
C ARG A 73 1.27 7.13 -9.85
N ILE A 74 1.30 5.89 -9.35
CA ILE A 74 0.34 5.42 -8.33
C ILE A 74 0.49 6.21 -7.03
N LYS A 75 1.72 6.50 -6.61
CA LYS A 75 2.03 7.28 -5.43
C LYS A 75 1.44 8.68 -5.53
N ALA A 76 1.70 9.41 -6.61
CA ALA A 76 1.15 10.74 -6.83
C ALA A 76 -0.41 10.74 -6.84
N ALA A 77 -1.02 9.75 -7.51
CA ALA A 77 -2.49 9.62 -7.54
C ALA A 77 -3.08 9.21 -6.17
N THR A 78 -2.34 8.46 -5.35
CA THR A 78 -2.75 8.12 -3.98
C THR A 78 -2.67 9.34 -3.08
N GLU A 79 -1.53 10.05 -3.09
CA GLU A 79 -1.30 11.23 -2.25
C GLU A 79 -2.29 12.35 -2.53
N SER A 80 -2.67 12.55 -3.80
CA SER A 80 -3.71 13.53 -4.20
C SER A 80 -5.15 13.06 -3.97
N GLY A 81 -5.35 11.82 -3.52
CA GLY A 81 -6.69 11.28 -3.22
C GLY A 81 -7.48 10.82 -4.44
N GLU A 82 -6.84 10.65 -5.60
CA GLU A 82 -7.45 10.12 -6.80
C GLU A 82 -7.56 8.58 -6.79
N LEU A 83 -6.79 7.92 -5.93
CA LEU A 83 -6.93 6.50 -5.62
C LEU A 83 -7.52 6.32 -4.21
N GLY A 84 -7.29 5.17 -3.58
CA GLY A 84 -7.75 4.87 -2.23
C GLY A 84 -6.88 5.51 -1.13
N TYR A 85 -7.17 5.16 0.12
CA TYR A 85 -6.56 5.78 1.31
C TYR A 85 -5.04 5.52 1.46
N LYS A 86 -4.56 4.44 0.84
CA LYS A 86 -3.17 3.99 0.94
C LYS A 86 -2.78 3.14 -0.27
N ALA A 87 -1.53 3.23 -0.69
CA ALA A 87 -0.95 2.27 -1.63
C ALA A 87 0.36 1.70 -1.08
N LYS A 88 0.69 0.48 -1.51
CA LYS A 88 1.92 -0.21 -1.12
C LYS A 88 2.54 -0.90 -2.32
N VAL A 89 3.86 -0.90 -2.43
CA VAL A 89 4.61 -1.61 -3.47
C VAL A 89 5.62 -2.57 -2.85
N SER A 90 5.67 -3.79 -3.38
CA SER A 90 6.65 -4.78 -2.97
C SER A 90 8.00 -4.44 -3.60
N THR A 91 9.08 -4.60 -2.85
CA THR A 91 10.44 -4.38 -3.33
C THR A 91 11.10 -5.67 -3.85
N ARG A 92 10.50 -6.80 -3.50
CA ARG A 92 10.88 -8.15 -3.90
C ARG A 92 9.64 -8.94 -4.36
N PRO A 93 9.82 -10.08 -5.05
CA PRO A 93 8.71 -10.98 -5.38
C PRO A 93 7.99 -11.47 -4.13
N ALA A 94 6.68 -11.66 -4.26
CA ALA A 94 5.92 -12.38 -3.24
C ALA A 94 6.34 -13.85 -3.22
N ALA A 95 6.34 -14.43 -2.02
CA ALA A 95 6.82 -15.80 -1.79
C ALA A 95 6.04 -16.86 -2.59
N ASP A 96 4.82 -16.52 -3.03
CA ASP A 96 3.91 -17.34 -3.83
C ASP A 96 3.97 -17.04 -5.34
N LYS A 97 4.76 -16.06 -5.79
CA LYS A 97 4.86 -15.67 -7.21
C LYS A 97 6.00 -16.40 -7.91
N GLN A 98 5.69 -16.96 -9.09
CA GLN A 98 6.58 -17.82 -9.89
C GLN A 98 7.77 -17.09 -10.56
N HIS A 99 7.79 -15.75 -10.62
CA HIS A 99 8.80 -15.00 -11.39
C HIS A 99 9.68 -14.10 -10.50
N PRO A 100 11.02 -14.17 -10.59
CA PRO A 100 11.95 -13.40 -9.74
C PRO A 100 11.88 -11.87 -9.94
N ASP A 101 11.36 -11.44 -11.09
CA ASP A 101 11.17 -10.02 -11.38
C ASP A 101 9.79 -9.49 -10.99
N ALA A 102 8.87 -10.35 -10.53
CA ALA A 102 7.53 -9.91 -10.18
C ALA A 102 7.54 -8.87 -9.06
N ARG A 103 6.71 -7.84 -9.20
CA ARG A 103 6.43 -6.82 -8.18
C ARG A 103 4.92 -6.66 -8.05
N LEU A 104 4.46 -6.43 -6.83
CA LEU A 104 3.04 -6.25 -6.53
C LEU A 104 2.81 -4.85 -5.99
N ILE A 105 1.82 -4.15 -6.54
CA ILE A 105 1.29 -2.91 -6.00
C ILE A 105 -0.13 -3.16 -5.52
N CYS A 106 -0.41 -2.79 -4.28
CA CYS A 106 -1.74 -2.87 -3.67
C CYS A 106 -2.28 -1.47 -3.44
N ILE A 107 -3.50 -1.20 -3.91
CA ILE A 107 -4.23 0.07 -3.67
C ILE A 107 -5.38 -0.25 -2.72
N ARG A 108 -5.34 0.33 -1.53
CA ARG A 108 -6.25 0.04 -0.43
C ARG A 108 -7.52 0.89 -0.51
N THR A 109 -8.68 0.24 -0.42
CA THR A 109 -10.00 0.89 -0.45
C THR A 109 -10.64 0.82 0.93
N TYR A 110 -11.36 1.85 1.34
CA TYR A 110 -11.86 1.96 2.71
C TYR A 110 -13.10 1.07 2.96
N ASP A 111 -13.92 0.84 1.94
CA ASP A 111 -15.14 0.02 2.02
C ASP A 111 -15.43 -0.65 0.66
N ALA A 112 -15.54 -1.97 0.64
CA ALA A 112 -15.82 -2.75 -0.57
C ALA A 112 -17.29 -2.69 -1.02
N ASP A 113 -18.19 -2.13 -0.21
CA ASP A 113 -19.59 -1.93 -0.58
C ASP A 113 -19.84 -0.51 -1.13
N ASP A 114 -18.85 0.40 -1.05
CA ASP A 114 -18.89 1.69 -1.76
C ASP A 114 -18.52 1.50 -3.24
N SER A 115 -19.48 1.01 -4.01
CA SER A 115 -19.31 0.80 -5.45
C SER A 115 -18.92 2.07 -6.24
N ALA A 116 -19.28 3.26 -5.76
CA ALA A 116 -18.94 4.51 -6.44
C ALA A 116 -17.45 4.83 -6.29
N ASP A 117 -16.91 4.66 -5.09
CA ASP A 117 -15.47 4.81 -4.84
C ASP A 117 -14.65 3.74 -5.57
N LEU A 118 -15.11 2.48 -5.57
CA LEU A 118 -14.46 1.41 -6.32
C LEU A 118 -14.40 1.70 -7.83
N ALA A 119 -15.50 2.16 -8.43
CA ALA A 119 -15.55 2.51 -9.84
C ALA A 119 -14.65 3.71 -10.18
N ARG A 120 -14.60 4.72 -9.29
CA ARG A 120 -13.70 5.88 -9.42
C ARG A 120 -12.23 5.45 -9.41
N ILE A 121 -11.86 4.60 -8.47
CA ILE A 121 -10.48 4.08 -8.34
C ILE A 121 -10.13 3.23 -9.55
N GLU A 122 -11.02 2.34 -9.99
CA GLU A 122 -10.78 1.53 -11.19
C GLU A 122 -10.57 2.40 -12.43
N ALA A 123 -11.45 3.37 -12.68
CA ALA A 123 -11.31 4.31 -13.79
C ALA A 123 -9.97 5.05 -13.74
N LYS A 124 -9.56 5.52 -12.56
CA LYS A 124 -8.26 6.18 -12.40
C LYS A 124 -7.09 5.22 -12.67
N LEU A 125 -7.16 3.96 -12.26
CA LEU A 125 -6.14 2.96 -12.58
C LEU A 125 -6.04 2.73 -14.10
N ARG A 126 -7.17 2.75 -14.83
CA ARG A 126 -7.17 2.69 -16.31
C ARG A 126 -6.53 3.92 -16.93
N ASP A 127 -6.84 5.11 -16.45
CA ASP A 127 -6.23 6.37 -16.93
C ASP A 127 -4.71 6.41 -16.71
N LEU A 128 -4.21 5.69 -15.69
CA LEU A 128 -2.78 5.50 -15.44
C LEU A 128 -2.13 4.44 -16.35
N GLY A 129 -2.86 3.88 -17.32
CA GLY A 129 -2.38 2.88 -18.27
C GLY A 129 -2.24 1.48 -17.66
N ILE A 130 -3.04 1.16 -16.65
CA ILE A 130 -3.09 -0.19 -16.08
C ILE A 130 -4.20 -0.96 -16.80
N ASP A 131 -3.79 -1.58 -17.91
CA ASP A 131 -4.67 -2.36 -18.77
C ASP A 131 -4.74 -3.83 -18.32
N GLY A 132 -5.86 -4.50 -18.60
CA GLY A 132 -6.05 -5.93 -18.30
C GLY A 132 -6.80 -6.21 -17.00
N GLU A 133 -6.60 -7.39 -16.42
CA GLU A 133 -7.30 -7.79 -15.20
C GLU A 133 -6.84 -6.94 -14.00
N LEU A 134 -7.81 -6.44 -13.23
CA LEU A 134 -7.58 -5.74 -11.96
C LEU A 134 -8.24 -6.55 -10.85
N PRO A 135 -7.55 -7.58 -10.30
CA PRO A 135 -8.10 -8.35 -9.20
C PRO A 135 -8.38 -7.45 -8.00
N TYR A 136 -9.60 -7.55 -7.49
CA TYR A 136 -10.02 -6.91 -6.25
C TYR A 136 -10.21 -7.97 -5.15
N ILE A 137 -9.61 -7.75 -3.98
CA ILE A 137 -9.67 -8.68 -2.85
C ILE A 137 -10.20 -7.93 -1.64
N ARG A 138 -11.31 -8.42 -1.08
CA ARG A 138 -11.81 -7.98 0.22
C ARG A 138 -10.92 -8.53 1.32
N ASP A 139 -10.63 -7.72 2.34
CA ASP A 139 -9.96 -8.22 3.51
C ASP A 139 -10.84 -9.27 4.20
N SER A 140 -10.24 -10.41 4.55
CA SER A 140 -10.89 -11.39 5.41
C SER A 140 -10.97 -10.85 6.83
N LYS A 141 -12.14 -11.00 7.47
CA LYS A 141 -12.30 -10.81 8.91
C LYS A 141 -11.47 -11.80 9.71
#